data_AF-A0A7W6N9F4-F1
#
_entry.id   AF-A0A7W6N9F4-F1
#
_cell.length_a   1.000
_cell.length_b   1.000
_cell.length_c   1.000
_cell.angle_alpha   90.00
_cell.angle_beta   90.00
_cell.angle_gamma   90.00
#
_symmetry.space_group_name_H-M   'P 1'
#
loop_
_entity.id
_entity.type
_entity.pdbx_description
1 polymer ?
#
loop_
_entity_poly.entity_id
_entity_poly.type
_entity_poly.pdbx_seq_one_letter_code
_entity_poly.pdbx_strand_id
1 'polypeptide(L)' 'MSAQHIPPTTADSQAQPAIQMIDVHKWYGEFHVLRDINLTVRRGERIVICGPSG' A
#
# COMPACT_ATOMS: atom_id res chain seq x y z
N MET A 1 -15.08 -6.25 -41.68
CA MET A 1 -15.86 -5.86 -40.49
C MET A 1 -15.09 -6.33 -39.26
N SER A 2 -14.67 -5.36 -38.44
CA SER A 2 -14.26 -5.44 -37.04
C SER A 2 -13.16 -6.44 -36.63
N ALA A 3 -11.90 -6.06 -36.89
CA ALA A 3 -10.77 -6.53 -36.07
C ALA A 3 -10.83 -5.81 -34.70
N GLN A 4 -11.11 -6.54 -33.63
CA GLN A 4 -10.99 -6.03 -32.27
C GLN A 4 -9.53 -6.15 -31.83
N HIS A 5 -8.81 -5.04 -31.88
CA HIS A 5 -7.54 -4.86 -31.19
C HIS A 5 -7.85 -4.79 -29.69
N ILE A 6 -7.58 -5.87 -28.95
CA ILE A 6 -7.53 -5.86 -27.49
C ILE A 6 -6.31 -5.01 -27.13
N PRO A 7 -6.45 -3.90 -26.39
CA PRO A 7 -5.29 -3.11 -26.00
C PRO A 7 -4.37 -4.00 -25.15
N PRO A 8 -3.04 -3.87 -25.30
CA PRO A 8 -2.13 -4.56 -24.39
C PRO A 8 -2.45 -4.05 -22.99
N THR A 9 -2.89 -4.94 -22.09
CA THR A 9 -2.84 -4.66 -20.65
C THR A 9 -1.38 -4.72 -20.24
N THR A 10 -0.60 -3.77 -20.73
CA THR A 10 0.64 -3.36 -20.11
C THR A 10 0.21 -2.54 -18.90
N ALA A 11 -0.37 -3.21 -17.91
CA ALA A 11 -0.52 -2.65 -16.59
C ALA A 11 0.91 -2.37 -16.13
N ASP A 12 1.28 -1.09 -16.15
CA ASP A 12 2.56 -0.62 -15.65
C ASP A 12 2.85 -1.33 -14.32
N SER A 13 3.96 -2.05 -14.25
CA SER A 13 4.44 -2.61 -12.98
C SER A 13 4.77 -1.51 -11.94
N GLN A 14 4.62 -0.24 -12.34
CA GLN A 14 4.67 0.97 -11.53
C GLN A 14 3.33 1.32 -10.86
N ALA A 15 2.19 0.80 -11.34
CA ALA A 15 0.87 1.14 -10.84
C ALA A 15 0.47 0.34 -9.59
N GLN A 16 1.03 -0.87 -9.41
CA GLN A 16 0.76 -1.64 -8.20
C GLN A 16 1.61 -1.15 -7.03
N PRO A 17 1.00 -0.94 -5.85
CA PRO A 17 1.75 -0.56 -4.66
C PRO A 17 2.72 -1.67 -4.27
N ALA A 18 3.92 -1.29 -3.85
CA ALA A 18 4.92 -2.24 -3.36
C ALA A 18 4.59 -2.71 -1.94
N ILE A 19 4.00 -1.83 -1.12
CA ILE A 19 3.49 -2.15 0.22
C ILE A 19 2.11 -1.52 0.36
N GLN A 20 1.16 -2.28 0.87
CA GLN A 20 -0.18 -1.78 1.19
C GLN A 20 -0.60 -2.26 2.59
N MET A 21 -0.99 -1.33 3.43
CA MET A 21 -1.59 -1.51 4.75
C MET A 21 -3.02 -1.00 4.67
N ILE A 22 -3.99 -1.84 4.98
CA ILE A 22 -5.42 -1.52 4.97
C ILE A 22 -5.97 -1.88 6.34
N ASP A 23 -6.61 -0.91 7.00
CA ASP A 23 -7.25 -1.05 8.31
C ASP A 23 -6.38 -1.83 9.31
N VAL A 24 -5.08 -1.48 9.37
CA VAL A 24 -4.13 -2.21 10.21
C VAL A 24 -4.31 -1.80 11.66
N HIS A 25 -4.55 -2.82 12.49
CA HIS A 25 -4.60 -2.68 13.93
C HIS A 25 -3.58 -3.59 14.61
N LYS A 26 -2.91 -3.08 15.64
CA LYS A 26 -1.91 -3.84 16.42
C LYS A 26 -2.12 -3.63 17.91
N TRP A 27 -2.11 -4.74 18.63
CA TRP A 27 -2.17 -4.77 20.09
C TRP A 27 -0.94 -5.45 20.71
N TYR A 28 -0.61 -5.01 21.92
CA TYR A 28 0.28 -5.67 22.87
C TYR A 28 -0.51 -5.94 24.15
N GLY A 29 -0.97 -7.17 24.33
CA GLY A 29 -1.95 -7.48 25.37
C GLY A 29 -3.22 -6.64 25.17
N GLU A 30 -3.62 -5.91 26.21
CA GLU A 30 -4.78 -5.01 26.16
C GLU A 30 -4.48 -3.65 25.51
N PHE A 31 -3.21 -3.33 25.26
CA PHE A 31 -2.82 -2.03 24.72
C PHE A 31 -2.87 -1.99 23.19
N HIS A 32 -3.75 -1.16 22.64
CA HIS A 32 -3.90 -0.93 21.20
C HIS A 32 -2.87 0.10 20.72
N VAL A 33 -1.77 -0.35 20.11
CA VAL A 33 -0.65 0.51 19.72
C VAL A 33 -0.81 1.14 18.33
N LEU A 34 -1.26 0.37 17.33
CA LEU A 34 -1.57 0.90 16.00
C LEU A 34 -3.06 0.84 15.79
N ARG A 35 -3.71 1.98 15.56
CA ARG A 35 -5.16 2.10 15.38
C ARG A 35 -5.43 2.55 13.95
N ASP A 36 -6.16 1.74 13.18
CA ASP A 36 -6.68 2.12 11.86
C ASP A 36 -5.61 2.67 10.91
N ILE A 37 -4.49 1.93 10.79
CA ILE A 37 -3.37 2.36 9.96
C ILE A 37 -3.61 1.97 8.51
N ASN A 38 -3.73 2.99 7.66
CA ASN A 38 -3.89 2.89 6.23
C ASN A 38 -2.70 3.55 5.53
N LEU A 39 -1.85 2.76 4.86
CA LEU A 39 -0.63 3.23 4.21
C LEU A 39 -0.41 2.52 2.88
N THR A 40 -0.10 3.29 1.84
CA THR A 40 0.27 2.76 0.53
C THR A 40 1.65 3.29 0.14
N VAL A 41 2.57 2.40 -0.20
CA VAL A 41 3.93 2.74 -0.62
C VAL A 41 4.14 2.23 -2.03
N ARG A 42 4.48 3.14 -2.95
CA ARG A 42 4.79 2.80 -4.34
C ARG A 42 6.18 2.18 -4.47
N ARG A 43 6.41 1.47 -5.56
CA ARG A 43 7.73 0.88 -5.84
C ARG A 43 8.78 2.00 -5.99
N GLY A 44 9.87 1.89 -5.24
CA GLY A 44 10.95 2.89 -5.22
C GLY A 44 10.68 4.12 -4.32
N GLU A 45 9.49 4.21 -3.72
CA GLU A 45 9.15 5.26 -2.77
C GLU A 45 9.87 5.03 -1.43
N ARG A 46 10.39 6.12 -0.84
CA ARG A 46 11.07 6.10 0.45
C ARG A 46 10.29 6.95 1.43
N ILE A 47 9.82 6.33 2.50
CA ILE A 47 9.03 6.97 3.57
C ILE A 47 9.82 6.88 4.87
N VAL A 48 9.82 7.96 5.64
CA VAL A 48 10.37 8.00 6.99
C VAL A 48 9.20 8.15 7.97
N ILE A 49 9.14 7.28 8.97
CA ILE A 49 8.17 7.38 10.06
C ILE A 49 8.88 8.06 11.23
N CYS A 50 8.33 9.18 11.68
CA CYS A 50 8.85 9.94 12.82
C CYS A 50 7.83 9.95 13.95
N GLY A 51 8.30 9.87 15.18
CA GLY A 51 7.47 9.97 16.38
C GLY A 51 8.32 9.92 17.66
N PRO A 52 7.76 10.34 18.81
CA PRO A 52 8.37 10.06 20.11
C PRO A 52 8.50 8.55 20.31
N SER A 53 9.37 8.14 21.24
CA SER A 53 9.48 6.72 21.59
C SER A 53 8.18 6.21 22.20
N GLY A 54 7.64 5.11 21.65
CA GLY A 54 6.37 4.51 22.02
C GLY A 54 5.28 4.73 20.99
#